data_AF-A0A7S2YL07-F1
#
_entry.id   AF-A0A7S2YL07-F1
#
_cell.length_a   1.000
_cell.length_b   1.000
_cell.length_c   1.000
_cell.angle_alpha   90.00
_cell.angle_beta   90.00
_cell.angle_gamma   90.00
#
_symmetry.space_group_name_H-M   'P 1'
#
loop_
_entity.id
_entity.type
_entity.pdbx_description
1 polymer ?
#
loop_
_entity_poly.entity_id
_entity_poly.type
_entity_poly.pdbx_seq_one_letter_code
_entity_poly.pdbx_strand_id
1 'polypeptide(L)'
;EAQELELQKIREQRDEQERKEMSLTNRLNAAKKKEAEKVNTAEKFEDELKSSSQELDQLRKEVQELRQAKATLEKELEETIVSSRQRQVQVEAALADERKLTEDRKHKMKSFIEKKSDELRQAKADQDALQQELNQTSRSLNDLNVRWKQLHAQWVQSQTRNRELQRDLHRIKKDSETLHKVGDSLEMKLSSSAKETEEHKNKRLAAKNELMTVLRTLENEREVAARLRDSIKFTFTPKALSQQQLLNETVEDFENQLVKLSIRLRKALPPSTADADGSTNGENDNDNNDDDWVDTMDMDSNGNSQDTDTHRLIEKLNRETQQVSKCIMAMVSGIERLHLMLDMDGDRSCYSVLNEILSAGVVGSTPASGGGSSMRQEETTAMTGSSEPRLHSITSRDYR
;
A
#
# COMPACT_ATOMS: atom_id res chain seq x y z
N GLU A 1 231.76 -67.13 -46.17
CA GLU A 1 231.22 -66.77 -44.83
C GLU A 1 230.53 -65.40 -44.76
N ALA A 2 230.69 -64.46 -45.71
CA ALA A 2 229.91 -63.21 -45.73
C ALA A 2 228.46 -63.33 -46.25
N GLN A 3 228.09 -64.46 -46.85
CA GLN A 3 226.76 -64.68 -47.46
C GLN A 3 225.70 -65.22 -46.48
N GLU A 4 226.10 -65.76 -45.31
CA GLU A 4 225.14 -66.23 -44.29
C GLU A 4 224.55 -65.08 -43.45
N LEU A 5 225.30 -63.99 -43.25
CA LEU A 5 224.82 -62.81 -42.51
C LEU A 5 223.75 -62.01 -43.27
N GLU A 6 223.76 -62.04 -44.60
CA GLU A 6 222.77 -61.33 -45.42
C GLU A 6 221.42 -62.06 -45.47
N LEU A 7 221.45 -63.40 -45.46
CA LEU A 7 220.27 -64.26 -45.38
C LEU A 7 219.54 -64.15 -44.03
N GLN A 8 220.27 -63.92 -42.94
CA GLN A 8 219.69 -63.72 -41.61
C GLN A 8 218.98 -62.36 -41.49
N LYS A 9 219.55 -61.32 -42.10
CA LYS A 9 218.99 -59.96 -42.10
C LYS A 9 217.69 -59.83 -42.90
N ILE A 10 217.55 -60.59 -43.99
CA ILE A 10 216.31 -60.63 -44.79
C ILE A 10 215.18 -61.35 -44.05
N ARG A 11 215.50 -62.37 -43.23
CA ARG A 11 214.50 -63.05 -42.39
C ARG A 11 213.96 -62.13 -41.29
N GLU A 12 214.82 -61.37 -40.63
CA GLU A 12 214.40 -60.41 -39.60
C GLU A 12 213.53 -59.27 -40.16
N GLN A 13 213.83 -58.77 -41.37
CA GLN A 13 212.99 -57.75 -41.99
C GLN A 13 211.60 -58.26 -42.37
N ARG A 14 211.48 -59.54 -42.75
CA ARG A 14 210.18 -60.16 -43.06
C ARG A 14 209.33 -60.33 -41.81
N ASP A 15 209.93 -60.79 -40.72
CA ASP A 15 209.25 -60.95 -39.43
C ASP A 15 208.81 -59.59 -38.84
N GLU A 16 209.61 -58.53 -39.02
CA GLU A 16 209.26 -57.17 -38.62
C GLU A 16 208.09 -56.59 -39.45
N GLN A 17 208.00 -56.96 -40.73
CA GLN A 17 206.92 -56.53 -41.62
C GLN A 17 205.61 -57.27 -41.32
N GLU A 18 205.66 -58.58 -41.03
CA GLU A 18 204.50 -59.35 -40.55
C GLU A 18 203.96 -58.81 -39.21
N ARG A 19 204.83 -58.41 -38.27
CA ARG A 19 204.40 -57.77 -37.01
C ARG A 19 203.67 -56.44 -37.24
N LYS A 20 204.12 -55.64 -38.21
CA LYS A 20 203.47 -54.36 -38.54
C LYS A 20 202.12 -54.56 -39.23
N GLU A 21 202.00 -55.54 -40.12
CA GLU A 21 200.70 -55.91 -40.72
C GLU A 21 199.73 -56.46 -39.67
N MET A 22 200.20 -57.28 -38.74
CA MET A 22 199.37 -57.82 -37.65
C MET A 22 198.88 -56.72 -36.69
N SER A 23 199.72 -55.72 -36.41
CA SER A 23 199.34 -54.54 -35.62
C SER A 23 198.31 -53.67 -36.36
N LEU A 24 198.51 -53.41 -37.66
CA LEU A 24 197.57 -52.61 -38.47
C LEU A 24 196.22 -53.30 -38.64
N THR A 25 196.20 -54.62 -38.85
CA THR A 25 194.96 -55.40 -38.92
C THR A 25 194.22 -55.44 -37.59
N ASN A 26 194.92 -55.58 -36.45
CA ASN A 26 194.30 -55.45 -35.13
C ASN A 26 193.72 -54.06 -34.87
N ARG A 27 194.42 -53.00 -35.30
CA ARG A 27 193.91 -51.61 -35.19
C ARG A 27 192.70 -51.38 -36.08
N LEU A 28 192.70 -51.91 -37.30
CA LEU A 28 191.58 -51.85 -38.22
C LEU A 28 190.37 -52.61 -37.67
N ASN A 29 190.57 -53.80 -37.11
CA ASN A 29 189.50 -54.59 -36.49
C ASN A 29 188.95 -53.92 -35.23
N ALA A 30 189.80 -53.30 -34.41
CA ALA A 30 189.35 -52.52 -33.26
C ALA A 30 188.57 -51.26 -33.67
N ALA A 31 188.99 -50.58 -34.75
CA ALA A 31 188.27 -49.44 -35.31
C ALA A 31 186.92 -49.87 -35.89
N LYS A 32 186.86 -50.96 -36.67
CA LYS A 32 185.61 -51.54 -37.18
C LYS A 32 184.68 -52.00 -36.07
N LYS A 33 185.21 -52.56 -34.98
CA LYS A 33 184.41 -52.94 -33.81
C LYS A 33 183.84 -51.71 -33.11
N LYS A 34 184.63 -50.65 -32.91
CA LYS A 34 184.14 -49.38 -32.34
C LYS A 34 183.14 -48.69 -33.27
N GLU A 35 183.31 -48.79 -34.58
CA GLU A 35 182.38 -48.26 -35.57
C GLU A 35 181.07 -49.05 -35.56
N ALA A 36 181.13 -50.39 -35.51
CA ALA A 36 179.97 -51.25 -35.33
C ALA A 36 179.24 -51.02 -33.99
N GLU A 37 179.98 -50.81 -32.89
CA GLU A 37 179.39 -50.44 -31.59
C GLU A 37 178.70 -49.07 -31.66
N LYS A 38 179.32 -48.08 -32.32
CA LYS A 38 178.71 -46.76 -32.54
C LYS A 38 177.46 -46.85 -33.40
N VAL A 39 177.48 -47.64 -34.48
CA VAL A 39 176.33 -47.88 -35.34
C VAL A 39 175.22 -48.59 -34.55
N ASN A 40 175.53 -49.63 -33.77
CA ASN A 40 174.55 -50.30 -32.91
C ASN A 40 173.96 -49.36 -31.84
N THR A 41 174.78 -48.48 -31.24
CA THR A 41 174.24 -47.50 -30.27
C THR A 41 173.38 -46.45 -30.96
N ALA A 42 173.76 -46.01 -32.17
CA ALA A 42 172.97 -45.09 -32.96
C ALA A 42 171.65 -45.73 -33.39
N GLU A 43 171.66 -46.99 -33.82
CA GLU A 43 170.48 -47.77 -34.19
C GLU A 43 169.54 -47.98 -32.99
N LYS A 44 170.08 -48.29 -31.80
CA LYS A 44 169.29 -48.34 -30.56
C LYS A 44 168.67 -47.00 -30.21
N PHE A 45 169.42 -45.90 -30.30
CA PHE A 45 168.86 -44.57 -30.06
C PHE A 45 167.82 -44.19 -31.12
N GLU A 46 168.02 -44.57 -32.38
CA GLU A 46 167.01 -44.37 -33.43
C GLU A 46 165.74 -45.16 -33.16
N ASP A 47 165.85 -46.41 -32.70
CA ASP A 47 164.68 -47.25 -32.38
C ASP A 47 163.97 -46.79 -31.10
N GLU A 48 164.70 -46.34 -30.08
CA GLU A 48 164.12 -45.69 -28.89
C GLU A 48 163.41 -44.37 -29.25
N LEU A 49 163.98 -43.61 -30.19
CA LEU A 49 163.40 -42.34 -30.66
C LEU A 49 162.18 -42.60 -31.56
N LYS A 50 162.18 -43.65 -32.38
CA LYS A 50 161.00 -44.14 -33.11
C LYS A 50 159.90 -44.63 -32.16
N SER A 51 160.24 -45.43 -31.15
CA SER A 51 159.29 -45.92 -30.14
C SER A 51 158.67 -44.76 -29.35
N SER A 52 159.50 -43.84 -28.86
CA SER A 52 159.05 -42.65 -28.15
C SER A 52 158.20 -41.74 -29.05
N SER A 53 158.55 -41.62 -30.34
CA SER A 53 157.74 -40.88 -31.31
C SER A 53 156.38 -41.55 -31.55
N GLN A 54 156.34 -42.88 -31.67
CA GLN A 54 155.10 -43.64 -31.82
C GLN A 54 154.20 -43.50 -30.59
N GLU A 55 154.77 -43.59 -29.38
CA GLU A 55 154.06 -43.38 -28.12
C GLU A 55 153.52 -41.94 -27.99
N LEU A 56 154.33 -40.93 -28.37
CA LEU A 56 153.88 -39.54 -28.39
C LEU A 56 152.75 -39.32 -29.40
N ASP A 57 152.82 -39.93 -30.58
CA ASP A 57 151.76 -39.84 -31.58
C ASP A 57 150.49 -40.58 -31.14
N GLN A 58 150.62 -41.68 -30.40
CA GLN A 58 149.49 -42.40 -29.83
C GLN A 58 148.84 -41.62 -28.69
N LEU A 59 149.63 -41.09 -27.75
CA LEU A 59 149.12 -40.20 -26.69
C LEU A 59 148.48 -38.93 -27.27
N ARG A 60 149.01 -38.37 -28.37
CA ARG A 60 148.38 -37.25 -29.08
C ARG A 60 147.01 -37.62 -29.66
N LYS A 61 146.90 -38.80 -30.27
CA LYS A 61 145.61 -39.32 -30.76
C LYS A 61 144.63 -39.53 -29.60
N GLU A 62 145.04 -40.17 -28.51
CA GLU A 62 144.20 -40.37 -27.32
C GLU A 62 143.74 -39.04 -26.71
N VAL A 63 144.65 -38.07 -26.56
CA VAL A 63 144.28 -36.73 -26.08
C VAL A 63 143.31 -36.04 -27.03
N GLN A 64 143.46 -36.23 -28.34
CA GLN A 64 142.53 -35.68 -29.33
C GLN A 64 141.15 -36.35 -29.24
N GLU A 65 141.09 -37.67 -29.12
CA GLU A 65 139.87 -38.45 -28.93
C GLU A 65 139.16 -38.06 -27.61
N LEU A 66 139.90 -37.96 -26.51
CA LEU A 66 139.36 -37.50 -25.22
C LEU A 66 138.86 -36.06 -25.27
N ARG A 67 139.53 -35.17 -26.01
CA ARG A 67 139.05 -33.80 -26.23
C ARG A 67 137.75 -33.77 -27.03
N GLN A 68 137.65 -34.61 -28.06
CA GLN A 68 136.42 -34.74 -28.84
C GLN A 68 135.28 -35.31 -28.00
N ALA A 69 135.53 -36.39 -27.26
CA ALA A 69 134.56 -37.00 -26.35
C ALA A 69 134.12 -36.05 -25.23
N LYS A 70 135.04 -35.25 -24.68
CA LYS A 70 134.71 -34.20 -23.72
C LYS A 70 133.81 -33.14 -24.35
N ALA A 71 134.14 -32.66 -25.55
CA ALA A 71 133.33 -31.67 -26.25
C ALA A 71 131.92 -32.19 -26.60
N THR A 72 131.79 -33.45 -26.99
CA THR A 72 130.47 -34.07 -27.23
C THR A 72 129.68 -34.20 -25.94
N LEU A 73 130.29 -34.65 -24.84
CA LEU A 73 129.61 -34.76 -23.54
C LEU A 73 129.20 -33.39 -22.98
N GLU A 74 130.02 -32.35 -23.13
CA GLU A 74 129.65 -30.98 -22.73
C GLU A 74 128.47 -30.47 -23.55
N LYS A 75 128.44 -30.77 -24.86
CA LYS A 75 127.32 -30.42 -25.73
C LYS A 75 126.04 -31.16 -25.33
N GLU A 76 126.11 -32.47 -25.11
CA GLU A 76 124.98 -33.29 -24.66
C GLU A 76 124.46 -32.84 -23.28
N LEU A 77 125.37 -32.45 -22.37
CA LEU A 77 125.02 -31.91 -21.07
C LEU A 77 124.27 -30.57 -21.20
N GLU A 78 124.76 -29.65 -22.03
CA GLU A 78 124.08 -28.37 -22.24
C GLU A 78 122.70 -28.57 -22.90
N GLU A 79 122.60 -29.45 -23.90
CA GLU A 79 121.32 -29.80 -24.54
C GLU A 79 120.32 -30.40 -23.54
N THR A 80 120.78 -31.29 -22.64
CA THR A 80 119.92 -31.87 -21.59
C THR A 80 119.54 -30.84 -20.52
N ILE A 81 120.44 -29.93 -20.14
CA ILE A 81 120.13 -28.82 -19.22
C ILE A 81 119.07 -27.90 -19.84
N VAL A 82 119.25 -27.48 -21.09
CA VAL A 82 118.29 -26.63 -21.81
C VAL A 82 116.94 -27.34 -21.95
N SER A 83 116.94 -28.61 -22.36
CA SER A 83 115.72 -29.43 -22.45
C SER A 83 115.01 -29.58 -21.10
N SER A 84 115.76 -29.78 -20.01
CA SER A 84 115.20 -29.91 -18.67
C SER A 84 114.60 -28.60 -18.18
N ARG A 85 115.29 -27.46 -18.39
CA ARG A 85 114.78 -26.13 -18.04
C ARG A 85 113.52 -25.79 -18.83
N GLN A 86 113.50 -26.09 -20.13
CA GLN A 86 112.33 -25.86 -20.96
C GLN A 86 111.13 -26.69 -20.48
N ARG A 87 111.35 -27.96 -20.12
CA ARG A 87 110.32 -28.80 -19.50
C ARG A 87 109.84 -28.25 -18.17
N GLN A 88 110.74 -27.75 -17.31
CA GLN A 88 110.37 -27.13 -16.04
C GLN A 88 109.47 -25.90 -16.27
N VAL A 89 109.85 -24.99 -17.17
CA VAL A 89 109.04 -23.80 -17.50
C VAL A 89 107.67 -24.19 -18.04
N GLN A 90 107.58 -25.22 -18.89
CA GLN A 90 106.29 -25.72 -19.40
C GLN A 90 105.41 -26.30 -18.29
N VAL A 91 105.99 -27.07 -17.37
CA VAL A 91 105.26 -27.63 -16.21
C VAL A 91 104.80 -26.53 -15.26
N GLU A 92 105.64 -25.53 -14.98
CA GLU A 92 105.29 -24.38 -14.14
C GLU A 92 104.16 -23.54 -14.76
N ALA A 93 104.22 -23.29 -16.07
CA ALA A 93 103.15 -22.60 -16.80
C ALA A 93 101.83 -23.39 -16.76
N ALA A 94 101.87 -24.69 -17.06
CA ALA A 94 100.68 -25.56 -17.00
C ALA A 94 100.08 -25.61 -15.58
N LEU A 95 100.94 -25.66 -14.55
CA LEU A 95 100.51 -25.64 -13.15
C LEU A 95 99.90 -24.29 -12.74
N ALA A 96 100.42 -23.18 -13.26
CA ALA A 96 99.80 -21.87 -13.06
C ALA A 96 98.42 -21.75 -13.73
N ASP A 97 98.27 -22.27 -14.95
CA ASP A 97 97.01 -22.31 -15.67
C ASP A 97 95.96 -23.19 -14.97
N GLU A 98 96.35 -24.39 -14.47
CA GLU A 98 95.48 -25.27 -13.68
C GLU A 98 95.03 -24.62 -12.37
N ARG A 99 95.94 -23.91 -11.69
CA ARG A 99 95.59 -23.13 -10.48
C ARG A 99 94.58 -22.03 -10.79
N LYS A 100 94.78 -21.28 -11.89
CA LYS A 100 93.84 -20.25 -12.33
C LYS A 100 92.48 -20.84 -12.70
N LEU A 101 92.46 -21.93 -13.46
CA LEU A 101 91.23 -22.63 -13.83
C LEU A 101 90.47 -23.15 -12.59
N THR A 102 91.19 -23.61 -11.58
CA THR A 102 90.63 -24.04 -10.29
C THR A 102 89.99 -22.88 -9.54
N GLU A 103 90.65 -21.72 -9.45
CA GLU A 103 90.09 -20.53 -8.82
C GLU A 103 88.87 -19.99 -9.59
N ASP A 104 88.91 -19.97 -10.92
CA ASP A 104 87.76 -19.58 -11.75
C ASP A 104 86.55 -20.52 -11.53
N ARG A 105 86.79 -21.83 -11.42
CA ARG A 105 85.74 -22.81 -11.09
C ARG A 105 85.17 -22.58 -9.70
N LYS A 106 86.00 -22.31 -8.69
CA LYS A 106 85.54 -21.97 -7.34
C LYS A 106 84.71 -20.69 -7.33
N HIS A 107 85.16 -19.65 -8.03
CA HIS A 107 84.44 -18.38 -8.10
C HIS A 107 83.07 -18.54 -8.80
N LYS A 108 83.03 -19.25 -9.93
CA LYS A 108 81.77 -19.58 -10.62
C LYS A 108 80.82 -20.40 -9.74
N MET A 109 81.33 -21.40 -9.04
CA MET A 109 80.53 -22.22 -8.12
C MET A 109 79.99 -21.38 -6.96
N LYS A 110 80.81 -20.51 -6.37
CA LYS A 110 80.39 -19.61 -5.29
C LYS A 110 79.28 -18.67 -5.76
N SER A 111 79.46 -18.00 -6.90
CA SER A 111 78.44 -17.11 -7.47
C SER A 111 77.14 -17.85 -7.81
N PHE A 112 77.24 -19.09 -8.33
CA PHE A 112 76.08 -19.93 -8.59
C PHE A 112 75.32 -20.27 -7.29
N ILE A 113 76.04 -20.66 -6.22
CA ILE A 113 75.44 -20.98 -4.92
C ILE A 113 74.79 -19.73 -4.30
N GLU A 114 75.44 -18.57 -4.34
CA GLU A 114 74.89 -17.31 -3.85
C GLU A 114 73.61 -16.95 -4.60
N LYS A 115 73.62 -17.00 -5.94
CA LYS A 115 72.43 -16.76 -6.76
C LYS A 115 71.29 -17.72 -6.42
N LYS A 116 71.58 -19.01 -6.25
CA LYS A 116 70.58 -20.02 -5.89
C LYS A 116 70.04 -19.83 -4.46
N SER A 117 70.89 -19.41 -3.53
CA SER A 117 70.48 -19.06 -2.17
C SER A 117 69.54 -17.85 -2.17
N ASP A 118 69.83 -16.82 -2.96
CA ASP A 118 68.98 -15.63 -3.04
C ASP A 118 67.67 -15.90 -3.77
N GLU A 119 67.68 -16.71 -4.84
CA GLU A 119 66.45 -17.22 -5.47
C GLU A 119 65.56 -17.98 -4.46
N LEU A 120 66.16 -18.82 -3.61
CA LEU A 120 65.44 -19.58 -2.58
C LEU A 120 64.88 -18.65 -1.48
N ARG A 121 65.64 -17.64 -1.04
CA ARG A 121 65.17 -16.63 -0.10
C ARG A 121 64.00 -15.83 -0.66
N GLN A 122 64.09 -15.42 -1.92
CA GLN A 122 63.01 -14.69 -2.59
C GLN A 122 61.75 -15.56 -2.71
N ALA A 123 61.89 -16.81 -3.18
CA ALA A 123 60.77 -17.74 -3.28
C ALA A 123 60.09 -17.99 -1.93
N LYS A 124 60.86 -18.06 -0.84
CA LYS A 124 60.33 -18.17 0.52
C LYS A 124 59.57 -16.92 0.96
N ALA A 125 60.11 -15.73 0.68
CA ALA A 125 59.45 -14.47 0.99
C ALA A 125 58.12 -14.32 0.21
N ASP A 126 58.11 -14.70 -1.07
CA ASP A 126 56.91 -14.69 -1.91
C ASP A 126 55.87 -15.70 -1.41
N GLN A 127 56.30 -16.91 -1.00
CA GLN A 127 55.43 -17.90 -0.40
C GLN A 127 54.80 -17.40 0.92
N ASP A 128 55.59 -16.78 1.79
CA ASP A 128 55.12 -16.22 3.05
C ASP A 128 54.11 -15.07 2.80
N ALA A 129 54.35 -14.22 1.79
CA ALA A 129 53.43 -13.16 1.37
C ALA A 129 52.11 -13.73 0.85
N LEU A 130 52.16 -14.70 -0.06
CA LEU A 130 50.96 -15.37 -0.58
C LEU A 130 50.16 -16.08 0.52
N GLN A 131 50.85 -16.69 1.50
CA GLN A 131 50.19 -17.31 2.64
C GLN A 131 49.47 -16.27 3.52
N GLN A 132 50.06 -15.08 3.70
CA GLN A 132 49.40 -13.98 4.42
C GLN A 132 48.16 -13.48 3.68
N GLU A 133 48.23 -13.28 2.36
CA GLU A 133 47.09 -12.90 1.53
C GLU A 133 45.98 -13.96 1.56
N LEU A 134 46.34 -15.24 1.48
CA LEU A 134 45.38 -16.35 1.61
C LEU A 134 44.68 -16.34 2.98
N ASN A 135 45.42 -16.09 4.05
CA ASN A 135 44.86 -16.00 5.39
C ASN A 135 43.94 -14.78 5.54
N GLN A 136 44.31 -13.63 4.95
CA GLN A 136 43.50 -12.41 4.99
C GLN A 136 42.20 -12.57 4.18
N THR A 137 42.28 -13.13 2.98
CA THR A 137 41.10 -13.43 2.15
C THR A 137 40.18 -14.44 2.82
N SER A 138 40.73 -15.47 3.45
CA SER A 138 39.95 -16.45 4.22
C SER A 138 39.22 -15.81 5.40
N ARG A 139 39.86 -14.90 6.14
CA ARG A 139 39.21 -14.12 7.22
C ARG A 139 38.09 -13.24 6.68
N SER A 140 38.35 -12.50 5.60
CA SER A 140 37.36 -11.63 4.96
C SER A 140 36.13 -12.42 4.47
N LEU A 141 36.34 -13.60 3.89
CA LEU A 141 35.27 -14.49 3.45
C LEU A 141 34.42 -14.99 4.63
N ASN A 142 35.06 -15.37 5.74
CA ASN A 142 34.36 -15.76 6.95
C ASN A 142 33.53 -14.60 7.53
N ASP A 143 34.09 -13.39 7.59
CA ASP A 143 33.37 -12.19 8.06
C ASP A 143 32.17 -11.87 7.17
N LEU A 144 32.33 -11.96 5.85
CA LEU A 144 31.25 -11.77 4.88
C LEU A 144 30.13 -12.81 5.08
N ASN A 145 30.49 -14.08 5.31
CA ASN A 145 29.53 -15.15 5.57
C ASN A 145 28.75 -14.88 6.87
N VAL A 146 29.42 -14.45 7.94
CA VAL A 146 28.76 -14.07 9.20
C VAL A 146 27.79 -12.91 8.99
N ARG A 147 28.21 -11.85 8.27
CA ARG A 147 27.33 -10.71 7.94
C ARG A 147 26.13 -11.13 7.10
N TRP A 148 26.34 -12.01 6.12
CA TRP A 148 25.25 -12.54 5.29
C TRP A 148 24.23 -13.32 6.13
N LYS A 149 24.69 -14.19 7.05
CA LYS A 149 23.81 -14.93 7.98
C LYS A 149 23.01 -13.99 8.87
N GLN A 150 23.64 -12.93 9.40
CA GLN A 150 22.96 -11.91 10.22
C GLN A 150 21.90 -11.16 9.42
N LEU A 151 22.23 -10.70 8.21
CA LEU A 151 21.30 -9.99 7.33
C LEU A 151 20.12 -10.89 6.92
N HIS A 152 20.40 -12.16 6.61
CA HIS A 152 19.36 -13.14 6.30
C HIS A 152 18.40 -13.35 7.48
N ALA A 153 18.93 -13.50 8.70
CA ALA A 153 18.11 -13.60 9.90
C ALA A 153 17.22 -12.36 10.11
N GLN A 154 17.77 -11.15 9.91
CA GLN A 154 16.99 -9.90 9.98
C GLN A 154 15.90 -9.83 8.91
N TRP A 155 16.20 -10.26 7.68
CA TRP A 155 15.22 -10.32 6.60
C TRP A 155 14.07 -11.28 6.93
N VAL A 156 14.36 -12.48 7.43
CA VAL A 156 13.34 -13.46 7.87
C VAL A 156 12.47 -12.90 9.01
N GLN A 157 13.07 -12.20 9.98
CA GLN A 157 12.33 -11.53 11.05
C GLN A 157 11.41 -10.43 10.51
N SER A 158 11.91 -9.58 9.61
CA SER A 158 11.13 -8.53 8.96
C SER A 158 9.97 -9.11 8.14
N GLN A 159 10.21 -10.20 7.41
CA GLN A 159 9.17 -10.90 6.65
C GLN A 159 8.07 -11.46 7.57
N THR A 160 8.45 -12.05 8.71
CA THR A 160 7.50 -12.55 9.71
C THR A 160 6.65 -11.42 10.27
N ARG A 161 7.28 -10.30 10.65
CA ARG A 161 6.59 -9.09 11.12
C ARG A 161 5.64 -8.50 10.08
N ASN A 162 6.03 -8.47 8.80
CA ASN A 162 5.15 -7.98 7.73
C ASN A 162 3.89 -8.85 7.59
N ARG A 163 4.03 -10.17 7.67
CA ARG A 163 2.88 -11.09 7.67
C ARG A 163 1.96 -10.87 8.88
N GLU A 164 2.51 -10.59 10.05
CA GLU A 164 1.72 -10.23 11.24
C GLU A 164 0.95 -8.92 11.04
N LEU A 165 1.62 -7.86 10.58
CA LEU A 165 0.97 -6.58 10.27
C LEU A 165 -0.13 -6.71 9.21
N GLN A 166 0.05 -7.57 8.20
CA GLN A 166 -1.00 -7.87 7.23
C GLN A 166 -2.21 -8.51 7.90
N ARG A 167 -2.02 -9.47 8.81
CA ARG A 167 -3.14 -10.08 9.55
C ARG A 167 -3.85 -9.07 10.43
N ASP A 168 -3.10 -8.20 11.11
CA ASP A 168 -3.68 -7.14 11.95
C ASP A 168 -4.47 -6.13 11.12
N LEU A 169 -3.96 -5.73 9.96
CA LEU A 169 -4.68 -4.85 9.03
C LEU A 169 -5.99 -5.48 8.55
N HIS A 170 -5.98 -6.77 8.22
CA HIS A 170 -7.21 -7.48 7.84
C HIS A 170 -8.21 -7.56 9.01
N ARG A 171 -7.73 -7.73 10.24
CA ARG A 171 -8.57 -7.71 11.44
C ARG A 171 -9.21 -6.33 11.63
N ILE A 172 -8.43 -5.26 11.61
CA ILE A 172 -8.92 -3.89 11.73
C ILE A 172 -9.93 -3.56 10.62
N LYS A 173 -9.68 -4.00 9.38
CA LYS A 173 -10.62 -3.82 8.28
C LYS A 173 -11.97 -4.49 8.56
N LYS A 174 -11.95 -5.74 9.03
CA LYS A 174 -13.17 -6.48 9.40
C LYS A 174 -13.89 -5.83 10.59
N ASP A 175 -13.15 -5.34 11.58
CA ASP A 175 -13.71 -4.66 12.74
C ASP A 175 -14.36 -3.33 12.31
N SER A 176 -13.71 -2.58 11.40
CA SER A 176 -14.26 -1.35 10.81
C SER A 176 -15.53 -1.61 10.01
N GLU A 177 -15.57 -2.65 9.18
CA GLU A 177 -16.78 -3.07 8.45
C GLU A 177 -17.92 -3.46 9.40
N THR A 178 -17.59 -4.11 10.51
CA THR A 178 -18.56 -4.48 11.54
C THR A 178 -19.11 -3.23 12.24
N LEU A 179 -18.24 -2.27 12.57
CA LEU A 179 -18.64 -1.01 13.18
C LEU A 179 -19.51 -0.17 12.25
N HIS A 180 -19.22 -0.14 10.94
CA HIS A 180 -20.07 0.49 9.94
C HIS A 180 -21.47 -0.13 9.91
N LYS A 181 -21.59 -1.47 9.88
CA LYS A 181 -22.90 -2.15 9.94
C LYS A 181 -23.68 -1.81 11.22
N VAL A 182 -22.99 -1.70 12.36
CA VAL A 182 -23.62 -1.26 13.61
C VAL A 182 -24.07 0.19 13.50
N GLY A 183 -23.24 1.07 12.91
CA GLY A 183 -23.59 2.46 12.61
C GLY A 183 -24.85 2.57 11.75
N ASP A 184 -24.89 1.88 10.61
CA ASP A 184 -26.03 1.87 9.69
C ASP A 184 -27.30 1.34 10.38
N SER A 185 -27.18 0.29 11.21
CA SER A 185 -28.30 -0.25 11.98
C SER A 185 -28.84 0.76 13.00
N LEU A 186 -27.96 1.50 13.67
CA LEU A 186 -28.34 2.54 14.62
C LEU A 186 -28.96 3.75 13.90
N GLU A 187 -28.42 4.16 12.76
CA GLU A 187 -28.98 5.23 11.93
C GLU A 187 -30.38 4.86 11.43
N MET A 188 -30.58 3.62 10.98
CA MET A 188 -31.89 3.11 10.58
C MET A 188 -32.89 3.12 11.75
N LYS A 189 -32.47 2.67 12.94
CA LYS A 189 -33.32 2.72 14.15
C LYS A 189 -33.65 4.15 14.57
N LEU A 190 -32.67 5.07 14.48
CA LEU A 190 -32.88 6.48 14.79
C LEU A 190 -33.84 7.12 13.79
N SER A 191 -33.68 6.86 12.49
CA SER A 191 -34.59 7.32 11.44
C SER A 191 -36.01 6.79 11.63
N SER A 192 -36.14 5.49 11.94
CA SER A 192 -37.44 4.88 12.26
C SER A 192 -38.09 5.52 13.49
N SER A 193 -37.33 5.71 14.56
CA SER A 193 -37.81 6.35 15.79
C SER A 193 -38.21 7.81 15.55
N ALA A 194 -37.42 8.56 14.77
CA ALA A 194 -37.76 9.94 14.40
C ALA A 194 -39.07 9.99 13.59
N LYS A 195 -39.23 9.13 12.57
CA LYS A 195 -40.46 9.01 11.79
C LYS A 195 -41.66 8.66 12.67
N GLU A 196 -41.53 7.71 13.59
CA GLU A 196 -42.59 7.34 14.53
C GLU A 196 -43.00 8.54 15.41
N THR A 197 -42.03 9.32 15.93
CA THR A 197 -42.35 10.53 16.69
C THR A 197 -43.04 11.61 15.85
N GLU A 198 -42.66 11.74 14.57
CA GLU A 198 -43.30 12.65 13.63
C GLU A 198 -44.73 12.21 13.28
N GLU A 199 -44.95 10.92 13.06
CA GLU A 199 -46.29 10.34 12.88
C GLU A 199 -47.18 10.58 14.09
N HIS A 200 -46.67 10.39 15.32
CA HIS A 200 -47.42 10.71 16.54
C HIS A 200 -47.71 12.20 16.69
N LYS A 201 -46.80 13.08 16.26
CA LYS A 201 -47.07 14.53 16.20
C LYS A 201 -48.17 14.84 15.19
N ASN A 202 -48.13 14.24 14.01
CA ASN A 202 -49.14 14.43 12.97
C ASN A 202 -50.51 13.91 13.40
N LYS A 203 -50.59 12.73 14.02
CA LYS A 203 -51.83 12.19 14.63
C LYS A 203 -52.40 13.13 15.69
N ARG A 204 -51.55 13.69 16.57
CA ARG A 204 -51.97 14.68 17.58
C ARG A 204 -52.48 15.98 16.94
N LEU A 205 -51.84 16.45 15.87
CA LEU A 205 -52.28 17.64 15.13
C LEU A 205 -53.60 17.39 14.40
N ALA A 206 -53.78 16.22 13.79
CA ALA A 206 -55.02 15.82 13.14
C ALA A 206 -56.18 15.76 14.14
N ALA A 207 -56.01 15.04 15.25
CA ALA A 207 -57.01 14.97 16.32
C ALA A 207 -57.33 16.34 16.91
N LYS A 208 -56.33 17.22 17.08
CA LYS A 208 -56.56 18.61 17.50
C LYS A 208 -57.43 19.37 16.49
N ASN A 209 -57.14 19.23 15.19
CA ASN A 209 -57.90 19.90 14.14
C ASN A 209 -59.34 19.38 14.08
N GLU A 210 -59.55 18.06 14.19
CA GLU A 210 -60.88 17.44 14.29
C GLU A 210 -61.65 17.98 15.50
N LEU A 211 -61.03 18.03 16.68
CA LEU A 211 -61.65 18.62 17.88
C LEU A 211 -61.99 20.09 17.69
N MET A 212 -61.11 20.87 17.06
CA MET A 212 -61.40 22.28 16.73
C MET A 212 -62.58 22.41 15.76
N THR A 213 -62.73 21.49 14.80
CA THR A 213 -63.88 21.42 13.91
C THR A 213 -65.16 21.10 14.69
N VAL A 214 -65.14 20.07 15.56
CA VAL A 214 -66.28 19.70 16.41
C VAL A 214 -66.67 20.83 17.37
N LEU A 215 -65.69 21.54 17.95
CA LEU A 215 -65.97 22.69 18.80
C LEU A 215 -66.69 23.80 18.03
N ARG A 216 -66.26 24.10 16.79
CA ARG A 216 -66.95 25.08 15.94
C ARG A 216 -68.37 24.63 15.59
N THR A 217 -68.60 23.34 15.31
CA THR A 217 -69.96 22.85 15.03
C THR A 217 -70.85 22.95 16.27
N LEU A 218 -70.34 22.61 17.45
CA LEU A 218 -71.08 22.74 18.71
C LEU A 218 -71.38 24.22 19.08
N GLU A 219 -70.45 25.14 18.80
CA GLU A 219 -70.68 26.58 18.96
C GLU A 219 -71.80 27.08 18.05
N ASN A 220 -71.81 26.65 16.79
CA ASN A 220 -72.89 26.96 15.84
C ASN A 220 -74.24 26.39 16.31
N GLU A 221 -74.29 25.11 16.72
CA GLU A 221 -75.51 24.50 17.26
C GLU A 221 -76.03 25.23 18.51
N ARG A 222 -75.13 25.67 19.39
CA ARG A 222 -75.48 26.47 20.56
C ARG A 222 -76.08 27.82 20.17
N GLU A 223 -75.54 28.49 19.15
CA GLU A 223 -76.09 29.75 18.65
C GLU A 223 -77.49 29.55 18.04
N VAL A 224 -77.66 28.51 17.23
CA VAL A 224 -78.96 28.12 16.66
C VAL A 224 -79.99 27.81 17.75
N ALA A 225 -79.60 27.03 18.76
CA ALA A 225 -80.46 26.71 19.89
C ALA A 225 -80.84 27.96 20.72
N ALA A 226 -79.92 28.93 20.86
CA ALA A 226 -80.22 30.21 21.50
C ALA A 226 -81.24 31.02 20.69
N ARG A 227 -81.06 31.15 19.37
CA ARG A 227 -82.00 31.85 18.47
C ARG A 227 -83.40 31.23 18.49
N LEU A 228 -83.50 29.89 18.50
CA LEU A 228 -84.77 29.19 18.60
C LEU A 228 -85.46 29.47 19.95
N ARG A 229 -84.71 29.39 21.05
CA ARG A 229 -85.22 29.67 22.40
C ARG A 229 -85.71 31.11 22.53
N ASP A 230 -84.97 32.07 22.00
CA ASP A 230 -85.36 33.48 22.01
C ASP A 230 -86.60 33.73 21.15
N SER A 231 -86.70 33.10 19.98
CA SER A 231 -87.91 33.16 19.13
C SER A 231 -89.14 32.62 19.86
N ILE A 232 -88.99 31.49 20.56
CA ILE A 232 -90.07 30.93 21.41
C ILE A 232 -90.43 31.93 22.50
N LYS A 233 -89.46 32.35 23.32
CA LYS A 233 -89.69 33.17 24.51
C LYS A 233 -90.26 34.56 24.21
N PHE A 234 -89.73 35.24 23.19
CA PHE A 234 -90.05 36.64 22.93
C PHE A 234 -91.06 36.85 21.81
N THR A 235 -91.23 35.89 20.90
CA THR A 235 -92.18 36.02 19.78
C THR A 235 -93.38 35.11 19.96
N PHE A 236 -93.18 33.81 20.15
CA PHE A 236 -94.28 32.85 20.17
C PHE A 236 -95.05 32.83 21.49
N THR A 237 -94.36 32.82 22.64
CA THR A 237 -95.02 32.80 23.96
C THR A 237 -95.92 34.02 24.19
N PRO A 238 -95.50 35.28 23.93
CA PRO A 238 -96.37 36.43 24.12
C PRO A 238 -97.55 36.45 23.15
N LYS A 239 -97.35 36.00 21.90
CA LYS A 239 -98.44 35.87 20.93
C LYS A 239 -99.46 34.81 21.35
N ALA A 240 -99.01 33.65 21.82
CA ALA A 240 -99.87 32.58 22.31
C ALA A 240 -100.67 33.04 23.54
N LEU A 241 -100.04 33.75 24.48
CA LEU A 241 -100.73 34.32 25.65
C LEU A 241 -101.75 35.40 25.24
N SER A 242 -101.40 36.29 24.32
CA SER A 242 -102.32 37.30 23.80
C SER A 242 -103.50 36.67 23.06
N GLN A 243 -103.26 35.61 22.27
CA GLN A 243 -104.31 34.82 21.62
C GLN A 243 -105.20 34.12 22.64
N GLN A 244 -104.63 33.57 23.72
CA GLN A 244 -105.39 32.97 24.81
C GLN A 244 -106.26 34.00 25.54
N GLN A 245 -105.74 35.19 25.81
CA GLN A 245 -106.51 36.28 26.42
C GLN A 245 -107.67 36.70 25.53
N LEU A 246 -107.41 36.93 24.23
CA LEU A 246 -108.45 37.29 23.28
C LEU A 246 -109.51 36.18 23.15
N LEU A 247 -109.10 34.91 23.17
CA LEU A 247 -110.04 33.78 23.21
C LEU A 247 -110.91 33.82 24.46
N ASN A 248 -110.33 34.01 25.63
CA ASN A 248 -111.08 34.07 26.88
C ASN A 248 -112.08 35.25 26.88
N GLU A 249 -111.65 36.44 26.44
CA GLU A 249 -112.52 37.61 26.28
C GLU A 249 -113.69 37.32 25.32
N THR A 250 -113.42 36.67 24.18
CA THR A 250 -114.48 36.32 23.22
C THR A 250 -115.45 35.29 23.77
N VAL A 251 -114.97 34.31 24.52
CA VAL A 251 -115.83 33.31 25.16
C VAL A 251 -116.72 34.00 26.20
N GLU A 252 -116.17 34.89 27.01
CA GLU A 252 -116.92 35.68 28.00
C GLU A 252 -117.97 36.59 27.33
N ASP A 253 -117.63 37.26 26.22
CA ASP A 253 -118.58 38.05 25.43
C ASP A 253 -119.70 37.20 24.81
N PHE A 254 -119.36 36.00 24.33
CA PHE A 254 -120.34 35.06 23.81
C PHE A 254 -121.29 34.55 24.91
N GLU A 255 -120.75 34.22 26.08
CA GLU A 255 -121.53 33.84 27.27
C GLU A 255 -122.47 34.97 27.70
N ASN A 256 -121.98 36.22 27.75
CA ASN A 256 -122.80 37.40 28.06
C ASN A 256 -123.95 37.58 27.07
N GLN A 257 -123.72 37.33 25.78
CA GLN A 257 -124.77 37.40 24.77
C GLN A 257 -125.78 36.25 24.86
N LEU A 258 -125.32 35.05 25.19
CA LEU A 258 -126.23 33.94 25.53
C LEU A 258 -127.12 34.31 26.72
N VAL A 259 -126.55 34.92 27.77
CA VAL A 259 -127.33 35.41 28.91
C VAL A 259 -128.36 36.45 28.47
N LYS A 260 -128.01 37.46 27.66
CA LYS A 260 -128.97 38.41 27.09
C LYS A 260 -130.10 37.70 26.31
N LEU A 261 -129.77 36.72 25.48
CA LEU A 261 -130.74 35.88 24.75
C LEU A 261 -131.72 35.17 25.68
N SER A 262 -131.21 34.59 26.76
CA SER A 262 -132.02 33.84 27.73
C SER A 262 -133.03 34.70 28.47
N ILE A 263 -132.62 35.92 28.83
CA ILE A 263 -133.49 36.93 29.45
C ILE A 263 -134.61 37.31 28.48
N ARG A 264 -134.27 37.56 27.20
CA ARG A 264 -135.25 37.94 26.17
C ARG A 264 -136.26 36.84 25.88
N LEU A 265 -135.84 35.58 25.88
CA LEU A 265 -136.69 34.42 25.61
C LEU A 265 -137.47 33.92 26.85
N ARG A 266 -137.27 34.52 28.04
CA ARG A 266 -137.84 34.10 29.33
C ARG A 266 -137.70 32.60 29.63
N LYS A 267 -136.67 31.97 29.08
CA LYS A 267 -136.27 30.60 29.39
C LYS A 267 -134.91 30.66 30.08
N ALA A 268 -134.85 30.15 31.30
CA ALA A 268 -133.60 30.01 32.01
C ALA A 268 -132.66 29.13 31.17
N LEU A 269 -131.46 29.64 30.90
CA LEU A 269 -130.36 28.83 30.38
C LEU A 269 -129.98 27.77 31.45
N PRO A 270 -129.68 26.53 31.04
CA PRO A 270 -129.11 25.55 31.95
C PRO A 270 -127.74 26.06 32.49
N PRO A 271 -127.37 25.72 33.74
CA PRO A 271 -126.07 26.10 34.29
C PRO A 271 -124.94 25.55 33.42
N SER A 272 -123.92 26.39 33.21
CA SER A 272 -122.69 26.07 32.46
C SER A 272 -122.04 24.79 32.99
N THR A 273 -121.84 23.80 32.13
CA THR A 273 -121.11 22.56 32.42
C THR A 273 -119.60 22.79 32.28
N ALA A 274 -119.05 23.75 33.03
CA ALA A 274 -117.61 24.04 33.02
C ALA A 274 -116.79 23.09 33.92
N ASP A 275 -117.43 22.24 34.71
CA ASP A 275 -116.77 21.28 35.59
C ASP A 275 -117.18 19.83 35.25
N ALA A 276 -116.69 19.32 34.12
CA ALA A 276 -116.81 17.90 33.75
C ALA A 276 -115.54 17.40 33.03
N ASP A 277 -114.56 17.01 33.85
CA ASP A 277 -113.84 15.74 33.79
C ASP A 277 -112.86 15.40 32.63
N GLY A 278 -111.83 14.61 33.01
CA GLY A 278 -110.95 13.84 32.13
C GLY A 278 -109.61 14.55 31.81
N SER A 279 -108.46 14.27 32.43
CA SER A 279 -107.87 12.97 32.75
C SER A 279 -107.93 11.98 31.59
N THR A 280 -106.89 11.96 30.76
CA THR A 280 -106.40 10.73 30.12
C THR A 280 -104.88 10.78 29.99
N ASN A 281 -104.25 9.92 30.80
CA ASN A 281 -102.97 9.32 30.51
C ASN A 281 -102.95 8.73 29.10
N GLY A 282 -101.80 8.85 28.44
CA GLY A 282 -101.44 8.09 27.26
C GLY A 282 -99.97 7.73 27.36
N GLU A 283 -99.68 6.71 28.17
CA GLU A 283 -98.48 5.88 28.00
C GLU A 283 -98.43 5.39 26.55
N ASN A 284 -97.22 5.32 25.99
CA ASN A 284 -96.91 4.20 25.11
C ASN A 284 -95.41 3.94 25.10
N ASP A 285 -95.09 2.78 25.67
CA ASP A 285 -93.96 1.93 25.38
C ASP A 285 -93.76 1.76 23.86
N ASN A 286 -92.49 1.73 23.43
CA ASN A 286 -91.88 0.54 22.80
C ASN A 286 -90.42 0.89 22.49
N ASP A 287 -89.43 0.23 23.07
CA ASP A 287 -89.02 -1.17 22.88
C ASP A 287 -88.11 -1.35 21.64
N ASN A 288 -86.85 -1.63 21.99
CA ASN A 288 -85.90 -2.57 21.41
C ASN A 288 -85.28 -2.45 20.00
N ASN A 289 -84.02 -2.94 20.04
CA ASN A 289 -83.10 -3.47 19.03
C ASN A 289 -82.14 -2.47 18.37
N ASP A 290 -80.84 -2.57 18.65
CA ASP A 290 -79.84 -3.63 18.35
C ASP A 290 -79.27 -3.53 16.93
N ASP A 291 -77.94 -3.70 16.92
CA ASP A 291 -77.04 -4.11 15.85
C ASP A 291 -76.59 -3.12 14.77
N ASP A 292 -75.35 -2.66 14.98
CA ASP A 292 -74.19 -2.98 14.13
C ASP A 292 -74.39 -2.90 12.62
N TRP A 293 -74.03 -1.74 12.04
CA TRP A 293 -73.56 -1.65 10.66
C TRP A 293 -72.41 -0.64 10.55
N VAL A 294 -71.23 -1.18 10.29
CA VAL A 294 -70.09 -0.48 9.71
C VAL A 294 -70.51 0.02 8.33
N ASP A 295 -70.63 1.33 8.14
CA ASP A 295 -70.41 1.89 6.82
C ASP A 295 -69.79 3.29 6.85
N THR A 296 -68.90 3.44 5.89
CA THR A 296 -68.04 4.57 5.61
C THR A 296 -68.90 5.72 5.10
N MET A 297 -69.05 6.79 5.88
CA MET A 297 -69.65 8.03 5.37
C MET A 297 -68.58 9.10 5.20
N ASP A 298 -68.29 9.40 3.93
CA ASP A 298 -67.75 10.68 3.48
C ASP A 298 -68.59 11.81 4.07
N MET A 299 -68.04 12.47 5.09
CA MET A 299 -68.60 13.69 5.67
C MET A 299 -68.18 14.92 4.85
N ASP A 300 -68.64 14.94 3.60
CA ASP A 300 -68.73 16.16 2.80
C ASP A 300 -70.22 16.48 2.60
N SER A 301 -70.86 16.99 3.66
CA SER A 301 -72.18 17.62 3.48
C SER A 301 -72.56 18.60 4.60
N ASN A 302 -72.46 19.87 4.24
CA ASN A 302 -73.55 20.82 4.42
C ASN A 302 -73.90 21.28 5.86
N GLY A 303 -72.93 21.88 6.54
CA GLY A 303 -73.16 22.72 7.75
C GLY A 303 -74.10 23.92 7.53
N ASN A 304 -74.50 24.22 6.29
CA ASN A 304 -75.51 25.23 5.97
C ASN A 304 -76.96 24.70 6.00
N SER A 305 -77.19 23.39 6.13
CA SER A 305 -78.57 22.85 6.10
C SER A 305 -79.34 23.12 7.40
N GLN A 306 -78.68 23.02 8.56
CA GLN A 306 -79.35 23.20 9.86
C GLN A 306 -79.80 24.63 10.13
N ASP A 307 -79.03 25.63 9.70
CA ASP A 307 -79.45 27.03 9.78
C ASP A 307 -80.71 27.27 8.92
N THR A 308 -80.77 26.68 7.71
CA THR A 308 -81.96 26.77 6.86
C THR A 308 -83.17 26.05 7.45
N ASP A 309 -82.97 24.90 8.10
CA ASP A 309 -84.06 24.12 8.69
C ASP A 309 -84.63 24.78 9.95
N THR A 310 -83.80 25.40 10.78
CA THR A 310 -84.30 26.14 11.96
C THR A 310 -85.00 27.43 11.58
N HIS A 311 -84.50 28.17 10.58
CA HIS A 311 -85.23 29.30 10.00
C HIS A 311 -86.58 28.86 9.42
N ARG A 312 -86.62 27.73 8.71
CA ARG A 312 -87.86 27.16 8.15
C ARG A 312 -88.84 26.73 9.24
N LEU A 313 -88.35 26.21 10.37
CA LEU A 313 -89.17 25.82 11.52
C LEU A 313 -89.78 27.04 12.21
N ILE A 314 -88.99 28.09 12.44
CA ILE A 314 -89.45 29.38 13.00
C ILE A 314 -90.50 30.01 12.08
N GLU A 315 -90.29 29.98 10.76
CA GLU A 315 -91.30 30.45 9.81
C GLU A 315 -92.60 29.65 9.88
N LYS A 316 -92.53 28.32 9.99
CA LYS A 316 -93.71 27.46 10.08
C LYS A 316 -94.53 27.78 11.34
N LEU A 317 -93.87 27.90 12.50
CA LEU A 317 -94.49 28.33 13.75
C LEU A 317 -95.16 29.71 13.64
N ASN A 318 -94.54 30.65 12.91
CA ASN A 318 -95.13 31.96 12.69
C ASN A 318 -96.37 31.92 11.80
N ARG A 319 -96.40 31.06 10.78
CA ARG A 319 -97.59 30.85 9.94
C ARG A 319 -98.74 30.24 10.74
N GLU A 320 -98.46 29.23 11.56
CA GLU A 320 -99.47 28.61 12.44
C GLU A 320 -100.00 29.62 13.47
N THR A 321 -99.12 30.39 14.12
CA THR A 321 -99.52 31.45 15.06
C THR A 321 -100.42 32.49 14.37
N GLN A 322 -100.08 32.93 13.16
CA GLN A 322 -100.93 33.84 12.39
C GLN A 322 -102.29 33.24 12.04
N GLN A 323 -102.32 31.93 11.73
CA GLN A 323 -103.56 31.23 11.41
C GLN A 323 -104.49 31.17 12.63
N VAL A 324 -103.95 30.89 13.82
CA VAL A 324 -104.71 30.92 15.08
C VAL A 324 -105.31 32.31 15.32
N SER A 325 -104.52 33.39 15.21
CA SER A 325 -105.03 34.76 15.33
C SER A 325 -106.18 35.06 14.36
N LYS A 326 -106.12 34.58 13.10
CA LYS A 326 -107.19 34.77 12.12
C LYS A 326 -108.47 34.04 12.53
N CYS A 327 -108.36 32.81 13.02
CA CYS A 327 -109.52 32.04 13.51
C CYS A 327 -110.19 32.74 14.70
N ILE A 328 -109.41 33.28 15.65
CA ILE A 328 -109.93 34.02 16.80
C ILE A 328 -110.69 35.26 16.33
N MET A 329 -110.09 36.08 15.45
CA MET A 329 -110.77 37.28 14.93
C MET A 329 -112.06 36.95 14.15
N ALA A 330 -112.10 35.85 13.40
CA ALA A 330 -113.31 35.40 12.74
C ALA A 330 -114.43 35.06 13.75
N MET A 331 -114.05 34.48 14.90
CA MET A 331 -114.96 34.18 16.00
C MET A 331 -115.46 35.46 16.69
N VAL A 332 -114.56 36.41 17.03
CA VAL A 332 -114.92 37.74 17.57
C VAL A 332 -115.97 38.40 16.69
N SER A 333 -115.72 38.46 15.38
CA SER A 333 -116.65 39.07 14.41
C SER A 333 -117.98 38.32 14.28
N GLY A 334 -117.99 37.00 14.53
CA GLY A 334 -119.23 36.22 14.64
C GLY A 334 -120.04 36.63 15.87
N ILE A 335 -119.38 36.81 17.00
CA ILE A 335 -119.97 37.21 18.28
C ILE A 335 -120.49 38.65 18.23
N GLU A 336 -119.76 39.59 17.62
CA GLU A 336 -120.23 40.97 17.42
C GLU A 336 -121.49 41.03 16.54
N ARG A 337 -121.56 40.20 15.49
CA ARG A 337 -122.78 40.07 14.68
C ARG A 337 -123.96 39.55 15.49
N LEU A 338 -123.71 38.57 16.37
CA LEU A 338 -124.72 38.08 17.30
C LEU A 338 -125.15 39.20 18.27
N HIS A 339 -124.22 40.07 18.70
CA HIS A 339 -124.52 41.21 19.59
C HIS A 339 -125.49 42.18 18.91
N LEU A 340 -125.16 42.58 17.69
CA LEU A 340 -125.97 43.48 16.87
C LEU A 340 -127.37 42.90 16.62
N MET A 341 -127.47 41.60 16.38
CA MET A 341 -128.76 40.92 16.23
C MET A 341 -129.62 40.97 17.50
N LEU A 342 -128.99 40.99 18.68
CA LEU A 342 -129.68 41.00 19.96
C LEU A 342 -130.01 42.40 20.48
N ASP A 343 -129.24 43.43 20.17
CA ASP A 343 -129.48 44.80 20.67
C ASP A 343 -130.45 45.63 19.80
N MET A 344 -130.94 45.12 18.67
CA MET A 344 -132.00 45.80 17.91
C MET A 344 -133.37 45.60 18.58
N ASP A 345 -133.92 46.66 19.15
CA ASP A 345 -135.28 46.72 19.68
C ASP A 345 -136.29 47.03 18.57
N GLY A 346 -136.83 45.98 17.98
CA GLY A 346 -137.92 46.03 17.00
C GLY A 346 -138.22 44.62 16.49
N ASP A 347 -139.49 44.30 16.22
CA ASP A 347 -140.04 42.98 15.84
C ASP A 347 -139.43 42.36 14.56
N ARG A 348 -138.12 42.07 14.56
CA ARG A 348 -137.43 41.27 13.55
C ARG A 348 -137.57 39.80 13.92
N SER A 349 -138.51 39.13 13.27
CA SER A 349 -138.66 37.66 13.28
C SER A 349 -137.36 36.98 12.82
N CYS A 350 -137.07 35.78 13.35
CA CYS A 350 -135.91 34.93 13.01
C CYS A 350 -135.66 34.80 11.49
N TYR A 351 -136.72 34.96 10.69
CA TYR A 351 -136.71 34.93 9.23
C TYR A 351 -135.95 36.10 8.59
N SER A 352 -136.02 37.32 9.13
CA SER A 352 -135.30 38.48 8.56
C SER A 352 -133.78 38.36 8.77
N VAL A 353 -133.39 37.73 9.87
CA VAL A 353 -131.98 37.60 10.26
C VAL A 353 -131.29 36.43 9.54
N LEU A 354 -132.00 35.32 9.30
CA LEU A 354 -131.52 34.23 8.43
C LEU A 354 -131.26 34.73 6.99
N ASN A 355 -132.09 35.64 6.48
CA ASN A 355 -131.93 36.18 5.13
C ASN A 355 -130.72 37.13 5.00
N GLU A 356 -130.36 37.83 6.09
CA GLU A 356 -129.20 38.73 6.14
C GLU A 356 -127.89 37.94 6.29
N ILE A 357 -127.88 36.86 7.09
CA ILE A 357 -126.74 35.95 7.25
C ILE A 357 -126.45 35.17 5.95
N LEU A 358 -127.49 34.74 5.23
CA LEU A 358 -127.34 34.06 3.93
C LEU A 358 -126.81 34.99 2.82
N SER A 359 -126.97 36.31 2.98
CA SER A 359 -126.54 37.30 1.98
C SER A 359 -125.12 37.83 2.17
N ALA A 360 -124.50 37.65 3.36
CA ALA A 360 -123.23 38.30 3.72
C ALA A 360 -121.99 37.37 3.74
N GLY A 361 -122.12 36.10 3.37
CA GLY A 361 -121.08 35.09 3.63
C GLY A 361 -120.46 34.41 2.41
N VAL A 362 -119.79 35.13 1.50
CA VAL A 362 -118.90 34.51 0.49
C VAL A 362 -117.71 35.44 0.21
N VAL A 363 -116.53 34.82 0.00
CA VAL A 363 -115.23 35.36 -0.46
C VAL A 363 -114.27 35.69 0.70
N GLY A 364 -113.26 34.88 1.04
CA GLY A 364 -112.48 33.94 0.23
C GLY A 364 -111.08 34.52 -0.01
N SER A 365 -110.11 34.02 0.74
CA SER A 365 -108.72 34.46 0.77
C SER A 365 -107.77 33.60 -0.08
N THR A 366 -106.60 34.18 -0.41
CA THR A 366 -105.30 33.61 -0.89
C THR A 366 -105.16 33.33 -2.40
N PRO A 367 -103.94 33.13 -2.99
CA PRO A 367 -102.54 33.06 -2.48
C PRO A 367 -101.51 33.88 -3.33
N ALA A 368 -100.19 33.93 -3.07
CA ALA A 368 -99.10 33.02 -3.48
C ALA A 368 -97.75 33.81 -3.33
N SER A 369 -96.63 33.32 -2.79
CA SER A 369 -95.69 32.25 -3.19
C SER A 369 -94.70 32.61 -4.32
N GLY A 370 -93.39 32.45 -4.05
CA GLY A 370 -92.27 32.35 -5.00
C GLY A 370 -91.22 33.47 -4.85
N GLY A 371 -89.89 33.25 -4.88
CA GLY A 371 -89.05 32.10 -5.18
C GLY A 371 -87.60 32.56 -5.47
N GLY A 372 -86.71 31.62 -5.79
CA GLY A 372 -85.39 31.86 -6.42
C GLY A 372 -84.18 31.53 -5.53
N SER A 373 -82.96 31.27 -6.02
CA SER A 373 -82.41 31.01 -7.36
C SER A 373 -80.89 30.80 -7.21
N SER A 374 -80.21 30.42 -8.30
CA SER A 374 -78.78 30.59 -8.61
C SER A 374 -77.73 29.67 -7.95
N MET A 375 -76.85 28.94 -8.66
CA MET A 375 -75.93 29.23 -9.80
C MET A 375 -74.53 29.65 -9.32
N ARG A 376 -73.49 28.86 -9.61
CA ARG A 376 -72.29 29.25 -10.41
C ARG A 376 -71.17 28.20 -10.40
N GLN A 377 -70.54 28.08 -11.58
CA GLN A 377 -69.24 27.47 -11.89
C GLN A 377 -68.11 28.51 -11.81
N GLU A 378 -66.85 28.03 -11.75
CA GLU A 378 -65.58 28.52 -12.36
C GLU A 378 -64.45 27.71 -11.66
N GLU A 379 -63.53 26.93 -12.25
CA GLU A 379 -62.56 27.01 -13.36
C GLU A 379 -61.18 27.65 -13.03
N THR A 380 -60.10 27.05 -13.58
CA THR A 380 -58.69 27.51 -13.77
C THR A 380 -57.69 27.25 -12.60
N THR A 381 -56.37 27.01 -12.74
CA THR A 381 -55.36 27.19 -13.80
C THR A 381 -54.08 26.35 -13.53
N ALA A 382 -53.14 26.33 -14.48
CA ALA A 382 -51.94 25.49 -14.62
C ALA A 382 -50.58 26.11 -14.18
N MET A 383 -49.52 25.31 -14.40
CA MET A 383 -48.08 25.61 -14.68
C MET A 383 -47.05 25.65 -13.53
N THR A 384 -45.95 24.88 -13.66
CA THR A 384 -44.58 25.35 -14.02
C THR A 384 -43.56 24.20 -13.97
N GLY A 385 -42.54 24.26 -14.85
CA GLY A 385 -41.41 23.31 -14.93
C GLY A 385 -40.06 23.91 -14.54
N SER A 386 -38.99 23.09 -14.53
CA SER A 386 -37.55 23.45 -14.39
C SER A 386 -36.72 22.15 -14.48
N SER A 387 -35.92 21.89 -15.53
CA SER A 387 -34.50 22.26 -15.80
C SER A 387 -33.44 21.20 -15.38
N GLU A 388 -32.68 20.76 -16.40
CA GLU A 388 -31.46 19.92 -16.51
C GLU A 388 -30.17 20.46 -15.81
N PRO A 389 -28.92 19.93 -15.96
CA PRO A 389 -28.36 18.55 -16.19
C PRO A 389 -27.01 18.23 -15.43
N ARG A 390 -26.40 17.07 -15.77
CA ARG A 390 -24.94 16.70 -15.81
C ARG A 390 -24.16 16.40 -14.53
N LEU A 391 -23.40 15.28 -14.54
CA LEU A 391 -21.95 15.23 -14.27
C LEU A 391 -21.30 13.94 -14.82
N HIS A 392 -20.17 14.12 -15.52
CA HIS A 392 -19.19 13.08 -15.89
C HIS A 392 -18.24 12.79 -14.73
N SER A 393 -17.73 11.56 -14.62
CA SER A 393 -16.38 11.34 -14.07
C SER A 393 -15.66 10.18 -14.77
N ILE A 394 -14.45 10.49 -15.22
CA ILE A 394 -13.37 9.61 -15.66
C ILE A 394 -12.20 9.90 -14.72
N THR A 395 -11.46 8.87 -14.28
CA THR A 395 -9.98 8.82 -14.07
C THR A 395 -9.63 7.49 -13.39
N SER A 396 -8.92 6.58 -14.04
CA SER A 396 -7.44 6.44 -14.11
C SER A 396 -6.76 6.09 -12.78
N ARG A 397 -6.31 4.84 -12.63
CA ARG A 397 -4.93 4.43 -12.30
C ARG A 397 -4.88 2.95 -11.95
N ASP A 398 -4.08 2.19 -12.67
CA ASP A 398 -3.17 1.21 -12.06
C ASP A 398 -1.95 1.04 -12.97
N TYR A 399 -0.78 1.25 -12.37
CA TYR A 399 0.55 1.07 -12.92
C TYR A 399 1.43 0.51 -11.78
N ARG A 400 2.21 -0.51 -12.15
CA ARG A 400 3.21 -1.29 -11.40
C ARG A 400 2.74 -2.52 -10.65
#